data_AF-A0A3M2BZ57-F1
#
_entry.id   AF-A0A3M2BZ57-F1
#
_cell.length_a   1.000
_cell.length_b   1.000
_cell.length_c   1.000
_cell.angle_alpha   90.00
_cell.angle_beta   90.00
_cell.angle_gamma   90.00
#
_symmetry.space_group_name_H-M   'P 1'
#
loop_
_entity.id
_entity.type
_entity.pdbx_description
1 polymer ?
#
loop_
_entity_poly.entity_id
_entity_poly.type
_entity_poly.pdbx_seq_one_letter_code
_entity_poly.pdbx_strand_id
1 'polypeptide(L)'
;PFFGGMAGDDRTLSGSYVFTKGKETNHGVMALVLDADKVELQGTAITGWKKMGISRTVTHSKGNLLYAIDDQPAVDMYLKYLGREDRTGDKEYKVLDELSMHYPFITPRDNGETVLRTPLKIDHAENALVIDVEMPTGTQFWFSMPPDFDIVDHIMHSASRMKEVTRMEADALLIFSCAGRVDVLGPLIQSENEGLQKIWNSPMAGFFTYGEYGPDPSGNREFHSGACCWVAIQEKS
;
A
#
# COMPACT_ATOMS: atom_id res chain seq x y z
N PRO A 1 -8.54 11.95 12.78
CA PRO A 1 -8.02 10.81 11.99
C PRO A 1 -6.60 11.13 11.54
N PHE A 2 -5.76 10.14 11.23
CA PHE A 2 -4.42 10.38 10.68
C PHE A 2 -4.41 9.92 9.23
N PHE A 3 -3.83 10.76 8.37
CA PHE A 3 -3.63 10.49 6.96
C PHE A 3 -2.19 10.86 6.60
N GLY A 4 -1.59 10.15 5.66
CA GLY A 4 -0.25 10.45 5.18
C GLY A 4 0.41 9.24 4.56
N GLY A 5 1.74 9.25 4.55
CA GLY A 5 2.53 8.09 4.16
C GLY A 5 3.98 8.23 4.59
N MET A 6 4.72 7.14 4.42
CA MET A 6 6.15 7.09 4.71
C MET A 6 6.95 7.86 3.66
N ALA A 7 7.99 8.57 4.11
CA ALA A 7 8.91 9.27 3.22
C ALA A 7 9.64 8.28 2.29
N GLY A 8 9.88 8.71 1.05
CA GLY A 8 10.62 7.94 0.04
C GLY A 8 11.99 8.53 -0.29
N ASP A 9 12.76 7.81 -1.09
CA ASP A 9 14.14 8.15 -1.50
C ASP A 9 14.42 7.78 -2.97
N ASP A 10 13.47 8.06 -3.87
CA ASP A 10 13.53 7.76 -5.31
C ASP A 10 13.80 6.29 -5.65
N ARG A 11 13.37 5.40 -4.75
CA ARG A 11 13.41 3.94 -4.78
C ARG A 11 14.81 3.37 -4.64
N THR A 12 15.73 4.18 -4.11
CA THR A 12 17.08 3.71 -3.78
C THR A 12 17.07 2.80 -2.56
N LEU A 13 16.05 2.90 -1.69
CA LEU A 13 15.92 2.17 -0.43
C LEU A 13 17.20 2.26 0.43
N SER A 14 17.85 3.41 0.37
CA SER A 14 19.09 3.74 1.06
C SER A 14 18.86 4.60 2.31
N GLY A 15 17.70 5.22 2.42
CA GLY A 15 17.23 5.96 3.59
C GLY A 15 16.38 7.17 3.20
N SER A 16 15.28 7.38 3.90
CA SER A 16 14.40 8.53 3.72
C SER A 16 14.53 9.56 4.85
N TYR A 17 14.13 10.80 4.56
CA TYR A 17 14.25 11.93 5.46
C TYR A 17 12.96 12.74 5.47
N VAL A 18 12.66 13.34 6.61
CA VAL A 18 11.67 14.42 6.72
C VAL A 18 12.39 15.68 7.18
N PHE A 19 12.02 16.82 6.61
CA PHE A 19 12.74 18.07 6.86
C PHE A 19 11.85 19.30 6.87
N THR A 20 12.16 20.23 7.76
CA THR A 20 11.62 21.59 7.79
C THR A 20 12.68 22.55 7.24
N LYS A 21 12.39 23.85 7.23
CA LYS A 21 13.39 24.87 6.88
C LYS A 21 14.67 24.81 7.71
N GLY A 22 14.62 24.33 8.96
CA GLY A 22 15.76 24.39 9.89
C GLY A 22 16.17 23.08 10.55
N LYS A 23 15.52 21.96 10.22
CA LYS A 23 15.81 20.63 10.80
C LYS A 23 15.53 19.55 9.79
N GLU A 24 16.37 18.52 9.77
CA GLU A 24 16.16 17.28 9.03
C GLU A 24 16.38 16.09 9.97
N THR A 25 15.70 14.99 9.70
CA THR A 25 15.90 13.73 10.43
C THR A 25 15.50 12.55 9.54
N ASN A 26 16.25 11.46 9.64
CA ASN A 26 15.90 10.13 9.10
C ASN A 26 15.18 9.26 10.14
N HIS A 27 14.90 9.79 11.33
CA HIS A 27 14.17 9.13 12.41
C HIS A 27 13.17 10.12 13.02
N GLY A 28 12.09 10.41 12.28
CA GLY A 28 11.09 11.35 12.75
C GLY A 28 9.83 11.36 11.90
N VAL A 29 8.85 12.13 12.37
CA VAL A 29 7.57 12.34 11.69
C VAL A 29 7.37 13.84 11.50
N MET A 30 6.85 14.21 10.34
CA MET A 30 6.30 15.54 10.10
C MET A 30 4.78 15.44 10.08
N ALA A 31 4.11 16.34 10.82
CA ALA A 31 2.66 16.33 10.94
C ALA A 31 2.09 17.72 10.74
N LEU A 32 0.96 17.78 10.03
CA LEU A 32 0.05 18.91 10.00
C LEU A 32 -1.12 18.57 10.93
N VAL A 33 -1.35 19.41 11.95
CA VAL A 33 -2.46 19.23 12.89
C VAL A 33 -3.55 20.23 12.53
N LEU A 34 -4.76 19.71 12.30
CA LEU A 34 -5.94 20.50 11.95
C LEU A 34 -6.93 20.47 13.12
N ASP A 35 -7.51 21.63 13.41
CA ASP A 35 -8.56 21.75 14.42
C ASP A 35 -9.86 21.11 13.89
N ALA A 36 -10.26 20.00 14.50
CA ALA A 36 -11.44 19.25 14.08
C ALA A 36 -12.77 20.00 14.36
N ASP A 37 -12.75 21.06 15.17
CA ASP A 37 -13.92 21.94 15.35
C ASP A 37 -14.07 22.91 14.17
N LYS A 38 -13.00 23.10 13.37
CA LYS A 38 -12.95 24.02 12.22
C LYS A 38 -12.81 23.33 10.88
N VAL A 39 -12.29 22.10 10.86
CA VAL A 39 -12.03 21.36 9.63
C VAL A 39 -12.58 19.95 9.75
N GLU A 40 -13.28 19.51 8.72
CA GLU A 40 -13.68 18.12 8.56
C GLU A 40 -12.77 17.41 7.56
N LEU A 41 -12.45 16.14 7.86
CA LEU A 41 -11.61 15.29 7.02
C LEU A 41 -12.35 13.97 6.75
N GLN A 42 -12.47 13.62 5.48
CA GLN A 42 -13.05 12.35 5.03
C GLN A 42 -12.10 11.70 4.04
N GLY A 43 -11.90 10.39 4.14
CA GLY A 43 -10.96 9.71 3.26
C GLY A 43 -10.83 8.24 3.55
N THR A 44 -10.23 7.51 2.62
CA THR A 44 -9.94 6.08 2.77
C THR A 44 -8.72 5.69 1.95
N ALA A 45 -8.13 4.54 2.28
CA ALA A 45 -7.04 3.90 1.57
C ALA A 45 -7.53 2.62 0.88
N ILE A 46 -7.26 2.50 -0.42
CA ILE A 46 -7.69 1.37 -1.25
C ILE A 46 -6.50 0.79 -2.00
N THR A 47 -6.24 -0.51 -1.83
CA THR A 47 -5.14 -1.22 -2.51
C THR A 47 -5.56 -1.68 -3.90
N GLY A 48 -6.65 -2.45 -4.01
CA GLY A 48 -7.21 -2.92 -5.28
C GLY A 48 -6.65 -4.25 -5.83
N TRP A 49 -5.64 -4.84 -5.17
CA TRP A 49 -5.15 -6.18 -5.50
C TRP A 49 -6.20 -7.24 -5.15
N LYS A 50 -6.33 -8.25 -6.00
CA LYS A 50 -7.34 -9.31 -5.86
C LYS A 50 -6.65 -10.61 -5.40
N LYS A 51 -7.32 -11.34 -4.48
CA LYS A 51 -6.85 -12.67 -4.02
C LYS A 51 -6.83 -13.65 -5.17
N MET A 52 -5.78 -14.47 -5.23
CA MET A 52 -5.60 -15.54 -6.20
C MET A 52 -5.53 -16.90 -5.51
N GLY A 53 -6.35 -17.84 -5.96
CA GLY A 53 -6.30 -19.23 -5.51
C GLY A 53 -6.73 -19.42 -4.05
N ILE A 54 -6.16 -20.46 -3.42
CA ILE A 54 -6.46 -20.84 -2.04
C ILE A 54 -5.59 -20.07 -1.05
N SER A 55 -6.02 -20.01 0.22
CA SER A 55 -5.16 -19.49 1.29
C SER A 55 -3.98 -20.42 1.55
N ARG A 56 -2.90 -19.82 2.02
CA ARG A 56 -1.62 -20.42 2.40
C ARG A 56 -1.28 -20.01 3.82
N THR A 57 -0.45 -20.81 4.48
CA THR A 57 -0.04 -20.58 5.86
C THR A 57 1.46 -20.30 5.92
N VAL A 58 1.84 -19.23 6.63
CA VAL A 58 3.24 -19.07 7.04
C VAL A 58 3.58 -20.12 8.09
N THR A 59 4.50 -21.02 7.76
CA THR A 59 4.91 -22.11 8.66
C THR A 59 6.22 -21.79 9.39
N HIS A 60 7.09 -20.96 8.80
CA HIS A 60 8.28 -20.47 9.49
C HIS A 60 8.65 -19.04 9.05
N SER A 61 8.75 -18.12 10.01
CA SER A 61 9.28 -16.77 9.84
C SER A 61 10.05 -16.28 11.07
N LYS A 62 10.91 -15.27 10.88
CA LYS A 62 11.61 -14.56 11.96
C LYS A 62 11.78 -13.09 11.59
N GLY A 63 11.04 -12.20 12.25
CA GLY A 63 10.97 -10.81 11.83
C GLY A 63 10.47 -10.72 10.38
N ASN A 64 11.13 -9.90 9.55
CA ASN A 64 10.75 -9.74 8.15
C ASN A 64 11.25 -10.87 7.23
N LEU A 65 11.89 -11.92 7.76
CA LEU A 65 12.33 -13.07 6.98
C LEU A 65 11.25 -14.16 6.99
N LEU A 66 10.72 -14.47 5.82
CA LEU A 66 9.78 -15.55 5.58
C LEU A 66 10.54 -16.75 4.98
N TYR A 67 10.67 -17.82 5.76
CA TYR A 67 11.45 -19.01 5.39
C TYR A 67 10.59 -20.11 4.78
N ALA A 68 9.37 -20.31 5.29
CA ALA A 68 8.52 -21.41 4.83
C ALA A 68 7.03 -21.05 4.74
N ILE A 69 6.40 -21.56 3.68
CA ILE A 69 4.98 -21.48 3.36
C ILE A 69 4.48 -22.91 3.20
N ASP A 70 3.46 -23.32 3.96
CA ASP A 70 2.91 -24.69 3.95
C ASP A 70 4.01 -25.79 4.05
N ASP A 71 4.96 -25.61 4.97
CA ASP A 71 6.12 -26.50 5.19
C ASP A 71 7.05 -26.67 3.98
N GLN A 72 6.95 -25.77 2.99
CA GLN A 72 7.84 -25.68 1.83
C GLN A 72 8.69 -24.40 1.88
N PRO A 73 9.90 -24.39 1.30
CA PRO A 73 10.71 -23.17 1.23
C PRO A 73 9.94 -22.02 0.56
N ALA A 74 9.93 -20.86 1.23
CA ALA A 74 9.12 -19.72 0.79
C ALA A 74 9.59 -19.16 -0.56
N VAL A 75 10.91 -19.13 -0.80
CA VAL A 75 11.50 -18.69 -2.07
C VAL A 75 11.02 -19.57 -3.22
N ASP A 76 11.13 -20.89 -3.07
CA ASP A 76 10.71 -21.87 -4.09
C ASP A 76 9.22 -21.75 -4.38
N MET A 77 8.40 -21.64 -3.32
CA MET A 77 6.96 -21.44 -3.45
C MET A 77 6.66 -20.16 -4.22
N TYR A 78 7.27 -19.03 -3.85
CA TYR A 78 7.01 -17.75 -4.49
C TYR A 78 7.39 -17.74 -5.97
N LEU A 79 8.59 -18.21 -6.32
CA LEU A 79 9.03 -18.29 -7.70
C LEU A 79 8.17 -19.27 -8.52
N LYS A 80 7.84 -20.42 -7.96
CA LYS A 80 6.97 -21.41 -8.61
C LYS A 80 5.57 -20.88 -8.90
N TYR A 81 4.93 -20.26 -7.92
CA TYR A 81 3.58 -19.70 -8.09
C TYR A 81 3.53 -18.61 -9.15
N LEU A 82 4.63 -17.90 -9.37
CA LEU A 82 4.74 -16.84 -10.36
C LEU A 82 5.34 -17.31 -11.70
N GLY A 83 5.60 -18.62 -11.86
CA GLY A 83 6.17 -19.18 -13.09
C GLY A 83 7.59 -18.67 -13.38
N ARG A 84 8.36 -18.43 -12.32
CA ARG A 84 9.75 -17.92 -12.31
C ARG A 84 10.74 -18.91 -11.72
N GLU A 85 10.44 -20.22 -11.85
CA GLU A 85 11.31 -21.29 -11.35
C GLU A 85 12.71 -21.24 -11.98
N ASP A 86 12.84 -20.67 -13.18
CA ASP A 86 14.10 -20.40 -13.88
C ASP A 86 15.04 -19.45 -13.12
N ARG A 87 14.49 -18.66 -12.18
CA ARG A 87 15.24 -17.70 -11.36
C ARG A 87 15.69 -18.27 -10.01
N THR A 88 15.38 -19.53 -9.74
CA THR A 88 15.79 -20.18 -8.50
C THR A 88 17.32 -20.22 -8.40
N GLY A 89 17.87 -19.61 -7.34
CA GLY A 89 19.32 -19.53 -7.11
C GLY A 89 20.05 -18.45 -7.92
N ASP A 90 19.34 -17.66 -8.75
CA ASP A 90 19.91 -16.48 -9.41
C ASP A 90 20.11 -15.35 -8.39
N LYS A 91 21.37 -15.10 -8.02
CA LYS A 91 21.73 -14.09 -7.01
C LYS A 91 21.60 -12.66 -7.49
N GLU A 92 21.53 -12.46 -8.80
CA GLU A 92 21.35 -11.14 -9.40
C GLU A 92 19.85 -10.83 -9.64
N TYR A 93 18.96 -11.77 -9.30
CA TYR A 93 17.52 -11.60 -9.52
C TYR A 93 16.92 -10.54 -8.58
N LYS A 94 16.40 -9.48 -9.18
CA LYS A 94 15.80 -8.35 -8.46
C LYS A 94 14.30 -8.52 -8.34
N VAL A 95 13.86 -9.22 -7.30
CA VAL A 95 12.42 -9.39 -6.97
C VAL A 95 11.69 -8.05 -6.92
N LEU A 96 12.34 -7.02 -6.37
CA LEU A 96 11.77 -5.68 -6.28
C LEU A 96 11.33 -5.10 -7.63
N ASP A 97 12.14 -5.32 -8.66
CA ASP A 97 11.97 -4.69 -9.98
C ASP A 97 10.93 -5.43 -10.84
N GLU A 98 10.76 -6.74 -10.63
CA GLU A 98 9.96 -7.58 -11.54
C GLU A 98 8.69 -8.16 -10.92
N LEU A 99 8.68 -8.48 -9.63
CA LEU A 99 7.60 -9.28 -9.03
C LEU A 99 6.92 -8.61 -7.85
N SER A 100 7.69 -7.91 -7.02
CA SER A 100 7.29 -7.36 -5.73
C SER A 100 5.89 -6.74 -5.73
N MET A 101 5.75 -5.56 -6.36
CA MET A 101 4.47 -4.84 -6.38
C MET A 101 3.44 -5.43 -7.35
N HIS A 102 3.87 -6.20 -8.35
CA HIS A 102 2.94 -6.89 -9.24
C HIS A 102 2.19 -8.01 -8.50
N TYR A 103 2.88 -8.71 -7.59
CA TYR A 103 2.38 -9.90 -6.91
C TYR A 103 2.69 -9.91 -5.39
N PRO A 104 2.22 -8.91 -4.62
CA PRO A 104 2.28 -8.96 -3.17
C PRO A 104 1.40 -10.09 -2.63
N PHE A 105 1.59 -10.45 -1.37
CA PHE A 105 0.65 -11.29 -0.65
C PHE A 105 -0.49 -10.44 -0.07
N ILE A 106 -1.66 -11.05 0.05
CA ILE A 106 -2.82 -10.46 0.74
C ILE A 106 -3.00 -11.19 2.07
N THR A 107 -3.02 -10.46 3.17
CA THR A 107 -3.31 -11.00 4.51
C THR A 107 -4.63 -10.43 5.04
N PRO A 108 -5.42 -11.19 5.81
CA PRO A 108 -6.63 -10.68 6.43
C PRO A 108 -6.30 -9.81 7.65
N ARG A 109 -7.18 -8.85 7.93
CA ARG A 109 -7.24 -8.11 9.19
C ARG A 109 -8.41 -8.62 10.03
N ASP A 110 -8.39 -8.33 11.33
CA ASP A 110 -9.43 -8.75 12.27
C ASP A 110 -10.82 -8.14 11.96
N ASN A 111 -10.85 -6.99 11.29
CA ASN A 111 -12.07 -6.30 10.89
C ASN A 111 -12.67 -6.77 9.55
N GLY A 112 -12.12 -7.82 8.94
CA GLY A 112 -12.56 -8.36 7.66
C GLY A 112 -11.97 -7.67 6.43
N GLU A 113 -11.25 -6.56 6.61
CA GLU A 113 -10.44 -5.94 5.55
C GLU A 113 -9.15 -6.73 5.31
N THR A 114 -8.34 -6.27 4.36
CA THR A 114 -7.07 -6.93 4.01
C THR A 114 -5.91 -5.95 3.97
N VAL A 115 -4.70 -6.49 4.01
CA VAL A 115 -3.47 -5.72 3.85
C VAL A 115 -2.45 -6.46 3.01
N LEU A 116 -1.73 -5.69 2.20
CA LEU A 116 -0.66 -6.21 1.38
C LEU A 116 0.60 -6.46 2.21
N ARG A 117 1.33 -7.50 1.81
CA ARG A 117 2.63 -7.91 2.34
C ARG A 117 3.52 -8.20 1.15
N THR A 118 4.55 -7.38 0.97
CA THR A 118 5.29 -7.32 -0.29
C THR A 118 6.66 -7.95 -0.14
N PRO A 119 6.98 -9.02 -0.91
CA PRO A 119 8.34 -9.54 -0.99
C PRO A 119 9.26 -8.54 -1.69
N LEU A 120 10.23 -7.99 -0.96
CA LEU A 120 11.16 -6.96 -1.46
C LEU A 120 12.37 -7.59 -2.15
N LYS A 121 12.93 -8.65 -1.57
CA LYS A 121 14.12 -9.35 -2.08
C LYS A 121 14.19 -10.77 -1.55
N ILE A 122 15.09 -11.56 -2.11
CA ILE A 122 15.53 -12.83 -1.54
C ILE A 122 16.80 -12.57 -0.72
N ASP A 123 16.80 -13.00 0.53
CA ASP A 123 18.05 -13.15 1.28
C ASP A 123 18.63 -14.52 0.95
N HIS A 124 19.70 -14.53 0.14
CA HIS A 124 20.33 -15.78 -0.30
C HIS A 124 21.19 -16.47 0.76
N ALA A 125 21.58 -15.76 1.84
CA ALA A 125 22.32 -16.38 2.94
C ALA A 125 21.36 -17.16 3.84
N GLU A 126 20.18 -16.60 4.09
CA GLU A 126 19.11 -17.20 4.90
C GLU A 126 18.17 -18.10 4.06
N ASN A 127 18.22 -17.99 2.73
CA ASN A 127 17.27 -18.58 1.78
C ASN A 127 15.80 -18.26 2.14
N ALA A 128 15.52 -16.97 2.36
CA ALA A 128 14.22 -16.48 2.80
C ALA A 128 13.75 -15.28 1.96
N LEU A 129 12.45 -15.06 1.89
CA LEU A 129 11.89 -13.82 1.35
C LEU A 129 11.96 -12.73 2.42
N VAL A 130 12.47 -11.56 2.06
CA VAL A 130 12.41 -10.37 2.91
C VAL A 130 11.11 -9.63 2.59
N ILE A 131 10.20 -9.56 3.56
CA ILE A 131 8.88 -8.92 3.42
C ILE A 131 8.93 -7.49 3.99
N ASP A 132 8.17 -6.56 3.40
CA ASP A 132 8.05 -5.16 3.87
C ASP A 132 7.54 -5.05 5.31
N VAL A 133 6.54 -5.86 5.66
CA VAL A 133 5.96 -5.97 6.99
C VAL A 133 5.96 -7.43 7.42
N GLU A 134 6.30 -7.67 8.69
CA GLU A 134 6.36 -9.01 9.27
C GLU A 134 5.08 -9.83 9.03
N MET A 135 5.29 -11.11 8.74
CA MET A 135 4.25 -12.13 8.64
C MET A 135 4.57 -13.25 9.64
N PRO A 136 4.02 -13.21 10.87
CA PRO A 136 4.32 -14.21 11.89
C PRO A 136 3.90 -15.63 11.49
N THR A 137 4.54 -16.67 12.03
CA THR A 137 4.10 -18.06 11.87
C THR A 137 2.62 -18.21 12.25
N GLY A 138 1.86 -18.94 11.43
CA GLY A 138 0.41 -19.09 11.54
C GLY A 138 -0.38 -18.05 10.74
N THR A 139 0.27 -17.03 10.18
CA THR A 139 -0.40 -16.05 9.31
C THR A 139 -1.00 -16.74 8.09
N GLN A 140 -2.31 -16.59 7.93
CA GLN A 140 -3.01 -16.95 6.70
C GLN A 140 -2.85 -15.84 5.67
N PHE A 141 -2.58 -16.21 4.42
CA PHE A 141 -2.46 -15.26 3.33
C PHE A 141 -2.89 -15.86 1.99
N TRP A 142 -3.01 -15.02 0.97
CA TRP A 142 -3.24 -15.41 -0.42
C TRP A 142 -2.15 -14.80 -1.31
N PHE A 143 -1.82 -15.49 -2.39
CA PHE A 143 -1.18 -14.83 -3.53
C PHE A 143 -2.16 -13.81 -4.12
N SER A 144 -1.64 -12.84 -4.86
CA SER A 144 -2.48 -11.83 -5.51
C SER A 144 -2.22 -11.76 -7.01
N MET A 145 -3.16 -11.09 -7.69
CA MET A 145 -2.99 -10.61 -9.04
C MET A 145 -2.94 -9.08 -9.02
N PRO A 146 -2.16 -8.46 -9.93
CA PRO A 146 -2.17 -7.03 -10.09
C PRO A 146 -3.58 -6.54 -10.42
N PRO A 147 -3.95 -5.33 -9.96
CA PRO A 147 -5.23 -4.73 -10.29
C PRO A 147 -5.41 -4.55 -11.81
N ASP A 148 -6.64 -4.73 -12.26
CA ASP A 148 -7.12 -4.37 -13.59
C ASP A 148 -7.79 -2.98 -13.55
N PHE A 149 -8.47 -2.58 -14.63
CA PHE A 149 -9.17 -1.30 -14.71
C PHE A 149 -10.23 -1.11 -13.59
N ASP A 150 -10.71 -2.18 -12.96
CA ASP A 150 -11.73 -2.12 -11.90
C ASP A 150 -11.24 -1.35 -10.67
N ILE A 151 -9.93 -1.20 -10.46
CA ILE A 151 -9.39 -0.42 -9.33
C ILE A 151 -9.83 1.04 -9.40
N VAL A 152 -9.83 1.62 -10.60
CA VAL A 152 -10.23 3.01 -10.81
C VAL A 152 -11.70 3.16 -10.43
N ASP A 153 -12.55 2.28 -10.95
CA ASP A 153 -13.98 2.26 -10.66
C ASP A 153 -14.25 2.07 -9.16
N HIS A 154 -13.49 1.20 -8.48
CA HIS A 154 -13.62 0.98 -7.05
C HIS A 154 -13.28 2.25 -6.24
N ILE A 155 -12.19 2.95 -6.58
CA ILE A 155 -11.82 4.21 -5.94
C ILE A 155 -12.89 5.27 -6.19
N MET A 156 -13.38 5.39 -7.43
CA MET A 156 -14.46 6.32 -7.79
C MET A 156 -15.75 6.04 -7.04
N HIS A 157 -16.12 4.76 -6.92
CA HIS A 157 -17.33 4.34 -6.22
C HIS A 157 -17.22 4.65 -4.73
N SER A 158 -16.07 4.38 -4.12
CA SER A 158 -15.80 4.70 -2.72
C SER A 158 -15.88 6.21 -2.46
N ALA A 159 -15.22 7.02 -3.28
CA ALA A 159 -15.25 8.48 -3.17
C ALA A 159 -16.66 9.05 -3.36
N SER A 160 -17.40 8.59 -4.37
CA SER A 160 -18.78 9.04 -4.64
C SER A 160 -19.71 8.68 -3.48
N ARG A 161 -19.62 7.45 -2.97
CA ARG A 161 -20.40 7.00 -1.83
C ARG A 161 -20.07 7.81 -0.57
N MET A 162 -18.79 8.09 -0.32
CA MET A 162 -18.38 8.89 0.83
C MET A 162 -18.93 10.31 0.73
N LYS A 163 -18.83 10.95 -0.44
CA LYS A 163 -19.42 12.27 -0.71
C LYS A 163 -20.95 12.26 -0.49
N GLU A 164 -21.65 11.23 -0.95
CA GLU A 164 -23.10 11.09 -0.77
C GLU A 164 -23.50 10.93 0.70
N VAL A 165 -22.80 10.07 1.45
CA VAL A 165 -23.11 9.77 2.86
C VAL A 165 -22.80 10.96 3.75
N THR A 166 -21.64 11.60 3.56
CA THR A 166 -21.18 12.70 4.40
C THR A 166 -21.80 14.04 4.00
N ARG A 167 -22.27 14.17 2.75
CA ARG A 167 -22.68 15.44 2.12
C ARG A 167 -21.58 16.50 2.15
N MET A 168 -20.32 16.07 2.26
CA MET A 168 -19.16 16.94 2.25
C MET A 168 -18.95 17.53 0.85
N GLU A 169 -18.72 18.84 0.81
CA GLU A 169 -18.20 19.53 -0.37
C GLU A 169 -16.78 19.96 -0.04
N ALA A 170 -15.80 19.27 -0.59
CA ALA A 170 -14.40 19.48 -0.23
C ALA A 170 -13.87 20.81 -0.78
N ASP A 171 -13.09 21.51 0.01
CA ASP A 171 -12.31 22.69 -0.41
C ASP A 171 -10.97 22.28 -1.01
N ALA A 172 -10.43 21.12 -0.60
CA ALA A 172 -9.18 20.58 -1.11
C ALA A 172 -9.11 19.05 -1.01
N LEU A 173 -8.28 18.45 -1.86
CA LEU A 173 -7.91 17.04 -1.81
C LEU A 173 -6.40 16.85 -1.55
N LEU A 174 -6.08 15.89 -0.69
CA LEU A 174 -4.72 15.35 -0.55
C LEU A 174 -4.67 13.89 -0.97
N ILE A 175 -3.67 13.53 -1.77
CA ILE A 175 -3.44 12.17 -2.26
C ILE A 175 -2.07 11.67 -1.78
N PHE A 176 -2.07 10.52 -1.10
CA PHE A 176 -0.89 9.75 -0.75
C PHE A 176 -0.99 8.41 -1.49
N SER A 177 -0.13 8.19 -2.47
CA SER A 177 -0.20 7.00 -3.33
C SER A 177 1.07 6.17 -3.19
N CYS A 178 0.96 4.85 -3.12
CA CYS A 178 2.16 4.02 -3.01
C CYS A 178 3.03 4.17 -4.25
N ALA A 179 4.32 4.43 -4.05
CA ALA A 179 5.30 4.52 -5.14
C ALA A 179 5.32 3.24 -5.99
N GLY A 180 5.08 2.09 -5.37
CA GLY A 180 4.99 0.79 -6.06
C GLY A 180 3.84 0.68 -7.07
N ARG A 181 2.82 1.53 -6.97
CA ARG A 181 1.69 1.53 -7.93
C ARG A 181 2.10 2.02 -9.31
N VAL A 182 3.14 2.84 -9.43
CA VAL A 182 3.57 3.41 -10.72
C VAL A 182 3.91 2.33 -11.74
N ASP A 183 4.56 1.25 -11.30
CA ASP A 183 5.01 0.18 -12.19
C ASP A 183 3.86 -0.73 -12.61
N VAL A 184 2.85 -0.86 -11.75
CA VAL A 184 1.74 -1.81 -11.92
C VAL A 184 0.57 -1.18 -12.66
N LEU A 185 0.26 0.09 -12.36
CA LEU A 185 -0.93 0.78 -12.85
C LEU A 185 -0.65 1.65 -14.08
N GLY A 186 0.57 2.16 -14.23
CA GLY A 186 0.94 3.03 -15.34
C GLY A 186 -0.08 4.17 -15.56
N PRO A 187 -0.73 4.26 -16.75
CA PRO A 187 -1.72 5.30 -17.05
C PRO A 187 -2.94 5.34 -16.10
N LEU A 188 -3.28 4.23 -15.44
CA LEU A 188 -4.44 4.18 -14.55
C LEU A 188 -4.31 5.14 -13.37
N ILE A 189 -3.09 5.45 -12.92
CA ILE A 189 -2.87 6.44 -11.86
C ILE A 189 -3.41 7.82 -12.26
N GLN A 190 -3.23 8.20 -13.52
CA GLN A 190 -3.78 9.46 -14.01
C GLN A 190 -5.31 9.41 -14.00
N SER A 191 -5.90 8.29 -14.42
CA SER A 191 -7.35 8.09 -14.39
C SER A 191 -7.92 8.12 -12.96
N GLU A 192 -7.23 7.56 -11.97
CA GLU A 192 -7.61 7.65 -10.55
C GLU A 192 -7.65 9.09 -10.07
N ASN A 193 -6.59 9.85 -10.36
CA ASN A 193 -6.46 11.24 -9.94
C ASN A 193 -7.48 12.17 -10.62
N GLU A 194 -7.68 12.03 -11.94
CA GLU A 194 -8.68 12.80 -12.70
C GLU A 194 -10.10 12.48 -12.24
N GLY A 195 -10.38 11.19 -11.97
CA GLY A 195 -11.66 10.76 -11.46
C GLY A 195 -11.96 11.31 -10.06
N LEU A 196 -11.00 11.24 -9.13
CA LEU A 196 -11.13 11.82 -7.79
C LEU A 196 -11.37 13.34 -7.87
N GLN A 197 -10.57 14.03 -8.69
CA GLN A 197 -10.73 15.47 -8.91
C GLN A 197 -12.13 15.80 -9.44
N LYS A 198 -12.67 15.01 -10.36
CA LYS A 198 -14.01 15.22 -10.93
C LYS A 198 -15.13 15.00 -9.91
N ILE A 199 -15.01 13.99 -9.05
CA ILE A 199 -16.03 13.69 -8.01
C ILE A 199 -16.11 14.81 -6.98
N TRP A 200 -14.96 15.22 -6.47
CA TRP A 200 -14.89 16.21 -5.39
C TRP A 200 -14.99 17.64 -5.92
N ASN A 201 -14.51 17.87 -7.15
CA ASN A 201 -14.47 19.18 -7.82
C ASN A 201 -13.66 20.23 -7.05
N SER A 202 -12.52 19.82 -6.51
CA SER A 202 -11.67 20.65 -5.65
C SER A 202 -10.21 20.65 -6.15
N PRO A 203 -9.42 21.67 -5.81
CA PRO A 203 -7.97 21.63 -5.98
C PRO A 203 -7.37 20.40 -5.29
N MET A 204 -6.40 19.76 -5.96
CA MET A 204 -5.78 18.53 -5.49
C MET A 204 -4.27 18.66 -5.46
N ALA A 205 -3.66 18.12 -4.41
CA ALA A 205 -2.22 17.95 -4.29
C ALA A 205 -1.89 16.57 -3.73
N GLY A 206 -0.67 16.10 -3.93
CA GLY A 206 -0.27 14.78 -3.45
C GLY A 206 1.13 14.40 -3.86
N PHE A 207 1.57 13.23 -3.39
CA PHE A 207 2.87 12.66 -3.70
C PHE A 207 2.88 11.14 -3.49
N PHE A 208 3.90 10.49 -4.02
CA PHE A 208 4.11 9.06 -3.84
C PHE A 208 4.84 8.75 -2.53
N THR A 209 4.46 7.66 -1.87
CA THR A 209 4.96 7.25 -0.54
C THR A 209 5.38 5.78 -0.51
N TYR A 210 6.14 5.35 0.51
CA TYR A 210 6.51 3.92 0.69
C TYR A 210 5.52 3.11 1.52
N GLY A 211 4.33 3.65 1.70
CA GLY A 211 3.24 3.05 2.44
C GLY A 211 2.40 4.16 3.05
N GLU A 212 1.11 3.91 3.16
CA GLU A 212 0.11 4.94 3.43
C GLU A 212 -0.44 4.76 4.85
N TYR A 213 -0.74 5.86 5.51
CA TYR A 213 -1.49 5.86 6.75
C TYR A 213 -2.87 6.43 6.46
N GLY A 214 -3.93 5.72 6.85
CA GLY A 214 -5.29 6.18 6.61
C GLY A 214 -6.35 5.19 7.05
N PRO A 215 -7.63 5.61 7.09
CA PRO A 215 -8.76 4.72 7.28
C PRO A 215 -8.82 3.69 6.15
N ASP A 216 -9.03 2.42 6.48
CA ASP A 216 -9.49 1.43 5.51
C ASP A 216 -10.98 1.65 5.16
N PRO A 217 -11.58 0.86 4.25
CA PRO A 217 -13.00 0.99 3.91
C PRO A 217 -13.97 0.79 5.10
N SER A 218 -13.53 0.14 6.18
CA SER A 218 -14.29 -0.01 7.43
C SER A 218 -14.14 1.17 8.40
N GLY A 219 -13.23 2.12 8.09
CA GLY A 219 -12.95 3.30 8.89
C GLY A 219 -11.83 3.12 9.93
N ASN A 220 -11.21 1.93 10.01
CA ASN A 220 -10.12 1.66 10.93
C ASN A 220 -8.82 2.29 10.45
N ARG A 221 -8.09 2.92 11.37
CA ARG A 221 -6.86 3.67 11.06
C ARG A 221 -5.70 2.71 10.99
N GLU A 222 -5.19 2.51 9.78
CA GLU A 222 -4.26 1.45 9.49
C GLU A 222 -3.05 1.98 8.72
N PHE A 223 -1.96 1.21 8.80
CA PHE A 223 -0.89 1.28 7.82
C PHE A 223 -1.26 0.41 6.62
N HIS A 224 -0.98 0.90 5.41
CA HIS A 224 -1.25 0.24 4.14
C HIS A 224 0.03 0.15 3.30
N SER A 225 0.09 -0.90 2.50
CA SER A 225 1.08 -1.07 1.45
C SER A 225 0.32 -1.18 0.12
N GLY A 226 0.80 -0.52 -0.93
CA GLY A 226 0.17 -0.52 -2.26
C GLY A 226 -1.15 0.25 -2.38
N ALA A 227 -1.49 1.14 -1.44
CA ALA A 227 -2.77 1.85 -1.47
C ALA A 227 -2.71 3.19 -2.21
N CYS A 228 -3.87 3.61 -2.72
CA CYS A 228 -4.18 5.02 -2.95
C CYS A 228 -4.98 5.50 -1.74
N CYS A 229 -4.40 6.38 -0.94
CA CYS A 229 -5.05 7.05 0.19
C CYS A 229 -5.38 8.49 -0.19
N TRP A 230 -6.66 8.79 -0.29
CA TRP A 230 -7.15 10.13 -0.61
C TRP A 230 -7.88 10.73 0.59
N VAL A 231 -7.81 12.05 0.71
CA VAL A 231 -8.40 12.83 1.80
C VAL A 231 -9.09 14.06 1.24
N ALA A 232 -10.39 14.13 1.46
CA ALA A 232 -11.20 15.32 1.29
C ALA A 232 -11.16 16.18 2.55
N ILE A 233 -10.94 17.48 2.36
CA ILE A 233 -10.80 18.48 3.42
C ILE A 233 -11.86 19.55 3.21
N GLN A 234 -12.63 19.88 4.25
CA GLN A 234 -13.64 20.93 4.21
C GLN A 234 -13.52 21.83 5.44
N GLU A 235 -13.55 23.15 5.25
CA GLU A 235 -13.70 24.12 6.33
C GLU A 235 -15.17 24.12 6.83
N LYS A 236 -15.35 24.01 8.14
CA LYS A 236 -16.66 24.10 8.77
C LYS A 236 -17.08 25.56 8.87
N SER A 237 -18.28 25.86 8.36
CA SER A 237 -18.91 27.18 8.47
C SER A 237 -19.29 27.54 9.91
#